data_AF-A0A651ENU4-F1
#
_entry.id   AF-A0A651ENU4-F1
#
_cell.length_a   1.000
_cell.length_b   1.000
_cell.length_c   1.000
_cell.angle_alpha   90.00
_cell.angle_beta   90.00
_cell.angle_gamma   90.00
#
_symmetry.space_group_name_H-M   'P 1'
#
loop_
_entity.id
_entity.type
_entity.pdbx_description
1 polymer ?
#
loop_
_entity_poly.entity_id
_entity_poly.type
_entity_poly.pdbx_seq_one_letter_code
_entity_poly.pdbx_strand_id
1 'polypeptide(L)'
;MQMNNIGSMMTHGFSPDQVRGHDVPLARTRAGHFAGPGDAIQQTDGDEAFSRMLFDSLGEVSRLEQAHTDLSIQAVIDPDSVHPHDVTIAANQASLALSLTRNVIDRVVQAYREITNLR
;
A
#
# COMPACT_ATOMS: atom_id res chain seq x y z
N MET A 1 32.73 41.26 64.99
CA MET A 1 32.32 39.85 65.20
C MET A 1 30.91 39.74 64.62
N GLN A 2 30.51 38.81 63.78
CA GLN A 2 31.02 37.49 63.45
C GLN A 2 30.36 37.04 62.14
N MET A 3 31.05 36.21 61.37
CA MET A 3 30.58 35.59 60.12
C MET A 3 29.35 34.69 60.31
N ASN A 4 28.49 34.62 59.29
CA ASN A 4 27.93 33.41 58.67
C ASN A 4 26.86 33.88 57.64
N ASN A 5 26.73 33.32 56.44
CA ASN A 5 26.60 31.90 56.20
C ASN A 5 26.89 31.58 54.72
N ILE A 6 27.50 30.43 54.51
CA ILE A 6 28.15 29.98 53.28
C ILE A 6 27.08 29.59 52.26
N GLY A 7 27.29 30.00 51.00
CA GLY A 7 26.39 29.76 49.88
C GLY A 7 25.98 28.30 49.75
N SER A 8 24.68 28.05 49.91
CA SER A 8 24.03 26.80 49.51
C SER A 8 24.09 26.73 47.99
N MET A 9 24.90 25.78 47.49
CA MET A 9 24.99 25.42 46.07
C MET A 9 23.58 25.08 45.55
N MET A 10 22.98 26.02 44.81
CA MET A 10 21.75 25.77 44.09
C MET A 10 22.06 24.84 42.91
N THR A 11 21.56 23.62 43.03
CA THR A 11 21.31 22.72 41.91
C THR A 11 20.51 23.49 40.86
N HIS A 12 21.14 23.81 39.73
CA HIS A 12 20.48 24.47 38.60
C HIS A 12 19.65 23.44 37.83
N GLY A 13 18.56 22.99 38.44
CA GLY A 13 17.51 22.24 37.76
C GLY A 13 16.50 23.22 37.18
N PHE A 14 16.27 23.18 35.87
CA PHE A 14 15.22 23.96 35.22
C PHE A 14 13.86 23.59 35.83
N SER A 15 13.05 24.58 36.19
CA SER A 15 11.69 24.35 36.69
C SER A 15 10.78 23.87 35.55
N PRO A 16 9.75 23.02 35.79
CA PRO A 16 8.88 22.48 34.74
C PRO A 16 8.27 23.54 33.83
N ASP A 17 8.01 24.73 34.39
CA ASP A 17 7.41 25.87 33.69
C ASP A 17 8.38 26.54 32.68
N GLN A 18 9.69 26.28 32.84
CA GLN A 18 10.77 26.80 32.01
C GLN A 18 11.14 25.85 30.86
N VAL A 19 10.61 24.62 30.86
CA VAL A 19 10.82 23.64 29.80
C VAL A 19 9.58 23.62 28.92
N ARG A 20 9.62 24.39 27.82
CA ARG A 20 8.64 24.27 26.75
C ARG A 20 9.26 23.51 25.59
N GLY A 21 8.55 22.48 25.11
CA GLY A 21 8.91 21.78 23.88
C GLY A 21 8.87 22.73 22.69
N HIS A 22 9.82 22.60 21.78
CA HIS A 22 9.81 23.35 20.54
C HIS A 22 8.95 22.61 19.51
N ASP A 23 7.85 23.22 19.08
CA ASP A 23 7.07 22.71 17.95
C ASP A 23 7.86 22.94 16.66
N VAL A 24 8.25 21.84 16.00
CA VAL A 24 8.93 21.90 14.70
C VAL A 24 7.87 21.82 13.61
N PRO A 25 7.56 22.92 12.90
CA PRO A 25 6.60 22.87 11.81
C PRO A 25 7.19 22.06 10.64
N LEU A 26 6.53 20.96 10.29
CA LEU A 26 6.89 20.17 9.12
C LEU A 26 6.29 20.84 7.87
N ALA A 27 7.10 21.65 7.18
CA ALA A 27 6.70 22.23 5.91
C ALA A 27 6.72 21.17 4.80
N ARG A 28 5.63 21.07 4.03
CA ARG A 28 5.57 20.19 2.85
C ARG A 28 6.53 20.71 1.78
N THR A 29 7.57 19.93 1.47
CA THR A 29 8.56 20.29 0.43
C THR A 29 8.14 19.90 -0.98
N ARG A 30 7.22 18.93 -1.14
CA ARG A 30 6.70 18.46 -2.43
C ARG A 30 5.23 18.06 -2.32
N ALA A 31 4.48 18.29 -3.40
CA ALA A 31 3.03 18.08 -3.47
C ALA A 31 2.56 16.63 -3.17
N GLY A 32 3.41 15.62 -3.38
CA GLY A 32 3.10 14.22 -3.08
C GLY A 32 3.35 13.77 -1.64
N HIS A 33 3.82 14.67 -0.75
CA HIS A 33 4.03 14.34 0.65
C HIS A 33 2.74 14.50 1.47
N PHE A 34 2.68 13.76 2.59
CA PHE A 34 1.54 13.77 3.51
C PHE A 34 1.10 15.20 3.85
N ALA A 35 -0.22 15.40 3.80
CA ALA A 35 -0.89 16.63 4.16
C ALA A 35 -0.69 16.93 5.65
N GLY A 36 -0.27 18.16 5.95
CA GLY A 36 -0.19 18.63 7.32
C GLY A 36 -1.57 18.97 7.89
N PRO A 37 -1.71 19.16 9.21
CA PRO A 37 -2.95 19.63 9.80
C PRO A 37 -3.36 20.98 9.18
N GLY A 38 -4.49 21.01 8.47
CA GLY A 38 -5.01 22.19 7.77
C GLY A 38 -4.87 22.16 6.24
N ASP A 39 -4.19 21.17 5.66
CA ASP A 39 -4.28 20.91 4.22
C ASP A 39 -5.67 20.36 3.90
N ALA A 40 -6.27 20.85 2.82
CA ALA A 40 -7.47 20.24 2.28
C ALA A 40 -7.14 18.79 1.88
N ILE A 41 -7.81 17.82 2.51
CA ILE A 41 -7.81 16.45 2.01
C ILE A 41 -8.42 16.54 0.61
N GLN A 42 -7.58 16.42 -0.41
CA GLN A 42 -8.05 16.28 -1.77
C GLN A 42 -8.80 14.94 -1.78
N GLN A 43 -10.13 15.01 -1.77
CA GLN A 43 -10.96 13.84 -1.97
C GLN A 43 -10.74 13.40 -3.42
N THR A 44 -9.70 12.60 -3.63
CA THR A 44 -9.52 11.87 -4.87
C THR A 44 -10.70 10.93 -5.00
N ASP A 45 -11.32 10.88 -6.17
CA ASP A 45 -12.35 9.89 -6.53
C ASP A 45 -11.78 8.46 -6.43
N GLY A 46 -11.63 8.00 -5.19
CA GLY A 46 -10.96 6.74 -4.85
C GLY A 46 -11.72 5.54 -5.39
N ASP A 47 -13.04 5.66 -5.50
CA ASP A 47 -13.92 4.63 -6.05
C ASP A 47 -13.62 4.39 -7.53
N GLU A 48 -13.43 5.46 -8.31
CA GLU A 48 -13.12 5.38 -9.73
C GLU A 48 -11.68 4.90 -9.96
N ALA A 49 -10.74 5.28 -9.08
CA ALA A 49 -9.36 4.79 -9.12
C ALA A 49 -9.27 3.28 -8.81
N PHE A 50 -9.98 2.81 -7.78
CA PHE A 50 -10.04 1.40 -7.43
C PHE A 50 -10.72 0.57 -8.52
N SER A 51 -11.86 1.03 -9.03
CA SER A 51 -12.58 0.34 -10.11
C SER A 51 -11.72 0.20 -11.36
N ARG A 52 -11.01 1.26 -11.77
CA ARG A 52 -10.05 1.21 -12.89
C ARG A 52 -8.94 0.19 -12.63
N MET A 53 -8.27 0.27 -11.48
CA MET A 53 -7.20 -0.66 -11.11
C MET A 53 -7.70 -2.12 -11.12
N LEU A 54 -8.93 -2.36 -10.65
CA LEU A 54 -9.54 -3.69 -10.65
C LEU A 54 -9.79 -4.19 -12.07
N PHE A 55 -10.40 -3.38 -12.94
CA PHE A 55 -10.64 -3.74 -14.33
C PHE A 55 -9.34 -3.97 -15.11
N ASP A 56 -8.32 -3.15 -14.87
CA ASP A 56 -6.99 -3.32 -15.45
C ASP A 56 -6.36 -4.65 -15.01
N SER A 57 -6.48 -5.00 -13.73
CA SER A 57 -5.98 -6.25 -13.18
C SER A 57 -6.72 -7.48 -13.74
N LEU A 58 -8.03 -7.40 -13.95
CA LEU A 58 -8.81 -8.45 -14.62
C LEU A 58 -8.37 -8.62 -16.08
N GLY A 59 -8.11 -7.52 -16.78
CA GLY A 59 -7.53 -7.54 -18.12
C GLY A 59 -6.15 -8.20 -18.15
N GLU A 60 -5.34 -7.98 -17.10
CA GLU A 60 -4.02 -8.61 -16.98
C GLU A 60 -4.10 -10.12 -16.79
N VAL A 61 -5.02 -10.62 -15.96
CA VAL A 61 -5.26 -12.06 -15.82
C VAL A 61 -5.63 -12.68 -17.16
N SER A 62 -6.49 -12.03 -17.94
CA SER A 62 -6.86 -12.50 -19.28
C SER A 62 -5.66 -12.54 -20.23
N ARG A 63 -4.74 -11.57 -20.14
CA ARG A 63 -3.51 -11.55 -20.95
C ARG A 63 -2.56 -12.68 -20.56
N LEU A 64 -2.41 -12.97 -19.27
CA LEU A 64 -1.58 -14.07 -18.77
C LEU A 64 -2.08 -15.43 -19.27
N GLU A 65 -3.40 -15.67 -19.24
CA GLU A 65 -4.03 -16.88 -19.78
C GLU A 65 -3.77 -17.05 -21.29
N GLN A 66 -3.87 -15.95 -22.04
CA GLN A 66 -3.62 -15.96 -23.48
C GLN A 66 -2.15 -16.21 -23.80
N ALA A 67 -1.22 -15.56 -23.09
CA ALA A 67 0.21 -15.79 -23.24
C ALA A 67 0.61 -17.24 -22.92
N HIS A 68 0.06 -17.82 -21.86
CA HIS A 68 0.26 -19.24 -21.55
C HIS A 68 -0.23 -20.15 -22.69
N THR A 69 -1.40 -19.84 -23.27
CA THR A 69 -1.98 -20.60 -24.38
C THR A 69 -1.09 -20.51 -25.63
N ASP A 70 -0.62 -19.32 -25.98
CA ASP A 70 0.23 -19.09 -27.15
C ASP A 70 1.56 -19.83 -27.01
N LEU A 71 2.21 -19.75 -25.84
CA LEU A 71 3.44 -20.48 -25.55
C LEU A 71 3.24 -21.99 -25.57
N SER A 72 2.09 -22.48 -25.07
CA SER A 72 1.76 -23.90 -25.10
C SER A 72 1.56 -24.41 -26.53
N ILE A 73 0.89 -23.64 -27.38
CA ILE A 73 0.69 -23.97 -28.80
C ILE A 73 2.04 -23.98 -29.52
N GLN A 74 2.87 -22.95 -29.31
CA GLN A 74 4.19 -22.87 -29.91
C GLN A 74 5.08 -24.04 -29.49
N ALA A 75 5.02 -24.47 -28.23
CA ALA A 75 5.81 -25.61 -27.73
C ALA A 75 5.42 -26.95 -28.37
N VAL A 76 4.19 -27.07 -28.88
CA VAL A 76 3.73 -28.25 -29.61
C VAL A 76 4.13 -28.19 -31.08
N ILE A 77 4.10 -27.01 -31.70
CA ILE A 77 4.35 -26.82 -33.14
C ILE A 77 5.84 -26.73 -33.45
N ASP A 78 6.60 -26.01 -32.63
CA ASP A 78 8.05 -25.78 -32.78
C ASP A 78 8.72 -25.82 -31.39
N PRO A 79 9.01 -27.03 -30.88
CA PRO A 79 9.52 -27.21 -29.52
C PRO A 79 10.91 -26.59 -29.30
N ASP A 80 11.71 -26.39 -30.35
CA ASP A 80 13.04 -25.79 -30.24
C ASP A 80 13.00 -24.25 -30.20
N SER A 81 11.87 -23.64 -30.62
CA SER A 81 11.67 -22.19 -30.62
C SER A 81 11.16 -21.62 -29.30
N VAL A 82 10.86 -22.44 -28.29
CA VAL A 82 10.38 -22.00 -26.98
C VAL A 82 11.07 -22.76 -25.85
N HIS A 83 11.50 -22.05 -24.81
CA HIS A 83 12.07 -22.71 -23.65
C HIS A 83 10.94 -23.38 -22.85
N PRO A 84 11.07 -24.67 -22.48
CA PRO A 84 10.04 -25.39 -21.72
C PRO A 84 9.69 -24.72 -20.38
N HIS A 85 10.64 -23.98 -19.80
CA HIS A 85 10.45 -23.21 -18.57
C HIS A 85 9.52 -22.02 -18.76
N ASP A 86 9.48 -21.38 -19.93
CA ASP A 86 8.64 -20.21 -20.17
C ASP A 86 7.16 -20.60 -20.18
N VAL A 87 6.82 -21.75 -20.77
CA VAL A 87 5.46 -22.33 -20.72
C VAL A 87 5.05 -22.60 -19.27
N THR A 88 5.95 -23.21 -18.48
CA THR A 88 5.68 -23.54 -17.07
C THR A 88 5.54 -22.28 -16.22
N ILE A 89 6.39 -21.27 -16.43
CA ILE A 89 6.32 -19.98 -15.75
C ILE A 89 5.00 -19.29 -16.09
N ALA A 90 4.62 -19.25 -17.37
CA ALA A 90 3.35 -18.67 -17.80
C ALA A 90 2.16 -19.41 -17.19
N ALA A 91 2.20 -20.75 -17.13
CA ALA A 91 1.17 -21.57 -16.47
C ALA A 91 1.03 -21.23 -14.99
N ASN A 92 2.16 -21.12 -14.28
CA ASN A 92 2.19 -20.78 -12.86
C ASN A 92 1.67 -19.36 -12.61
N GLN A 93 2.05 -18.39 -13.46
CA GLN A 93 1.57 -17.02 -13.37
C GLN A 93 0.06 -16.93 -13.60
N ALA A 94 -0.46 -17.58 -14.65
CA ALA A 94 -1.89 -17.62 -14.96
C ALA A 94 -2.69 -18.26 -13.81
N SER A 95 -2.25 -19.42 -13.32
CA SER A 95 -2.90 -20.12 -12.20
C SER A 95 -2.92 -19.29 -10.91
N LEU A 96 -1.82 -18.62 -10.57
CA LEU A 96 -1.74 -17.73 -9.41
C LEU A 96 -2.66 -16.52 -9.56
N ALA A 97 -2.65 -15.87 -10.72
CA ALA A 97 -3.49 -14.71 -11.02
C ALA A 97 -4.98 -15.05 -10.94
N LEU A 98 -5.38 -16.20 -11.49
CA LEU A 98 -6.76 -16.70 -11.40
C LEU A 98 -7.16 -17.02 -9.95
N SER A 99 -6.28 -17.68 -9.20
CA SER A 99 -6.51 -18.00 -7.79
C SER A 99 -6.70 -16.75 -6.95
N LEU A 100 -5.85 -15.74 -7.14
CA LEU A 100 -5.99 -14.45 -6.46
C LEU A 100 -7.30 -13.76 -6.84
N THR A 101 -7.64 -13.73 -8.12
CA THR A 101 -8.89 -13.13 -8.63
C THR A 101 -10.13 -13.76 -8.00
N ARG A 102 -10.17 -15.10 -7.90
CA ARG A 102 -11.25 -15.81 -7.20
C ARG A 102 -11.39 -15.36 -5.75
N ASN A 103 -10.28 -15.33 -5.00
CA ASN A 103 -10.31 -14.88 -3.60
C ASN A 103 -10.86 -13.46 -3.44
N VAL A 104 -10.51 -12.55 -4.35
CA VAL A 104 -11.04 -11.17 -4.33
C VAL A 104 -12.53 -11.15 -4.63
N ILE A 105 -12.98 -11.84 -5.68
CA ILE A 105 -14.40 -11.92 -6.05
C ILE A 105 -15.22 -12.53 -4.91
N ASP A 106 -14.73 -13.61 -4.30
CA ASP A 106 -15.40 -14.26 -3.17
C ASP A 106 -15.61 -13.27 -2.01
N ARG A 107 -14.59 -12.46 -1.69
CA ARG A 107 -14.69 -11.44 -0.65
C ARG A 107 -15.68 -10.33 -1.00
N VAL A 108 -15.70 -9.88 -2.26
CA VAL A 108 -16.67 -8.88 -2.75
C VAL A 108 -18.10 -9.40 -2.68
N VAL A 109 -18.33 -10.64 -3.12
CA VAL A 109 -19.65 -11.29 -3.05
C VAL A 109 -20.08 -11.47 -1.59
N GLN A 110 -19.17 -11.87 -0.70
CA GLN A 110 -19.44 -11.96 0.73
C GLN A 110 -19.84 -10.59 1.31
N ALA A 111 -19.07 -9.54 1.03
CA ALA A 111 -19.38 -8.19 1.52
C ALA A 111 -20.75 -7.69 1.03
N TYR A 112 -21.10 -7.96 -0.23
CA TYR A 112 -22.41 -7.64 -0.78
C TYR A 112 -23.56 -8.35 -0.04
N ARG A 113 -23.38 -9.65 0.24
CA ARG A 113 -24.36 -10.43 1.03
C ARG A 113 -24.49 -9.89 2.46
N GLU A 114 -23.37 -9.55 3.10
CA GLU A 114 -23.35 -8.98 4.46
C GLU A 114 -24.12 -7.65 4.51
N ILE A 115 -23.88 -6.73 3.56
CA ILE A 115 -24.59 -5.44 3.49
C ILE A 115 -26.10 -5.63 3.25
N THR A 116 -26.48 -6.59 2.39
CA THR A 116 -27.89 -6.82 2.04
C THR A 116 -28.65 -7.51 3.18
N ASN A 117 -28.03 -8.45 3.89
CA ASN A 117 -28.64 -9.19 4.99
C ASN A 117 -28.74 -8.38 6.30
N LEU A 118 -28.01 -7.26 6.42
CA LEU A 118 -28.08 -6.36 7.57
C LEU A 118 -29.35 -5.48 7.57
N ARG A 119 -30.20 -5.57 6.53
CA ARG A 119 -31.42 -4.77 6.37
C ARG A 119 -32.68 -5.51 6.83
#